data_AF-A0ABD2RIS9-F1
#
_entry.id   AF-A0ABD2RIS9-F1
#
_cell.length_a   1.000
_cell.length_b   1.000
_cell.length_c   1.000
_cell.angle_alpha   90.00
_cell.angle_beta   90.00
_cell.angle_gamma   90.00
#
_symmetry.space_group_name_H-M   'P 1'
#
loop_
_entity.id
_entity.type
_entity.pdbx_description
1 polymer ?
#
loop_
_entity_poly.entity_id
_entity_poly.type
_entity_poly.pdbx_seq_one_letter_code
_entity_poly.pdbx_strand_id
1 'polypeptide(L)'
;MARSICFMAFLVLAMMLFVTYEVQAQQICEATSQIFVGLCFTDSSCRKDCLSENFTGGYCSKLRRKCLCTKPCVFHTISNEVKTTLGEEAKTLSEVVLEEEIMME
;
A
#
# COMPACT_ATOMS: atom_id res chain seq x y z
N MET A 1 5.95 37.09 17.38
CA MET A 1 6.83 36.34 16.45
C MET A 1 7.09 34.91 16.90
N ALA A 2 7.39 34.63 18.18
CA ALA A 2 7.58 33.27 18.72
C ALA A 2 6.41 32.30 18.51
N ARG A 3 5.15 32.75 18.61
CA ARG A 3 3.95 31.90 18.44
C ARG A 3 3.81 31.34 17.02
N SER A 4 4.27 32.09 16.01
CA SER A 4 4.23 31.64 14.62
C SER A 4 5.34 30.64 14.33
N ILE A 5 6.49 30.78 14.98
CA ILE A 5 7.64 29.86 14.85
C ILE A 5 7.28 28.48 15.41
N CYS A 6 6.62 28.41 16.58
CA CYS A 6 6.18 27.13 17.15
C CYS A 6 5.14 26.43 16.26
N PHE A 7 4.27 27.18 15.61
CA PHE A 7 3.27 26.63 14.69
C PHE A 7 3.91 26.04 13.44
N MET A 8 4.87 26.76 12.82
CA MET A 8 5.60 26.24 11.66
C MET A 8 6.43 25.01 12.03
N ALA A 9 7.08 24.99 13.19
CA ALA A 9 7.83 23.82 13.66
C ALA A 9 6.93 22.59 13.87
N PHE A 10 5.73 22.78 14.45
CA PHE A 10 4.77 21.71 14.65
C PHE A 10 4.24 21.16 13.32
N LEU A 11 3.96 22.03 12.35
CA LEU A 11 3.52 21.61 11.01
C LEU A 11 4.60 20.80 10.29
N VAL A 12 5.85 21.22 10.35
CA VAL A 12 6.97 20.48 9.74
C VAL A 12 7.13 19.09 10.39
N LEU A 13 7.10 19.02 11.72
CA LEU A 13 7.13 17.74 12.45
C LEU A 13 5.97 16.81 12.07
N ALA A 14 4.76 17.34 11.96
CA ALA A 14 3.59 16.56 11.56
C ALA A 14 3.76 15.99 10.14
N MET A 15 4.22 16.81 9.19
CA MET A 15 4.43 16.38 7.81
C MET A 15 5.48 15.27 7.71
N MET A 16 6.59 15.35 8.44
CA MET A 16 7.62 14.31 8.48
C MET A 16 7.07 12.98 9.00
N LEU A 17 6.21 13.01 10.03
CA LEU A 17 5.56 11.81 10.55
C LEU A 17 4.61 11.17 9.54
N PHE A 18 3.85 11.97 8.78
CA PHE A 18 2.96 11.44 7.73
C PHE A 18 3.73 10.78 6.59
N VAL A 19 4.89 11.31 6.19
CA VAL A 19 5.73 10.71 5.13
C VAL A 19 6.28 9.33 5.55
N THR A 20 6.57 9.14 6.84
CA THR A 20 7.01 7.83 7.37
C THR A 20 5.87 6.83 7.59
N TYR A 21 4.62 7.30 7.61
CA TYR A 21 3.43 6.43 7.68
C TYR A 21 3.09 5.88 6.30
N GLU A 22 3.95 5.00 5.84
CA GLU A 22 3.68 4.12 4.73
C GLU A 22 2.61 3.10 5.12
N VAL A 23 1.35 3.47 4.88
CA VAL A 23 0.25 2.52 4.77
C VAL A 23 0.55 1.66 3.55
N GLN A 24 1.27 0.56 3.77
CA GLN A 24 1.49 -0.49 2.79
C GLN A 24 0.14 -1.18 2.57
N ALA A 25 -0.71 -0.55 1.75
CA ALA A 25 -1.98 -1.12 1.32
C ALA A 25 -1.63 -2.34 0.46
N GLN A 26 -1.63 -3.52 1.07
CA GLN A 26 -1.44 -4.77 0.36
C GLN A 26 -2.49 -4.85 -0.73
N GLN A 27 -2.05 -4.72 -1.98
CA GLN A 27 -2.94 -4.69 -3.13
C GLN A 27 -3.66 -6.04 -3.20
N ILE A 28 -4.99 -6.02 -3.13
CA ILE A 28 -5.83 -7.22 -3.27
C ILE A 28 -6.28 -7.28 -4.71
N CYS A 29 -5.96 -8.38 -5.39
CA CYS A 29 -6.35 -8.66 -6.76
C CYS A 29 -7.65 -9.46 -6.75
N GLU A 30 -8.55 -9.11 -7.67
CA GLU A 30 -9.85 -9.78 -7.85
C GLU A 30 -9.89 -10.49 -9.21
N ALA A 31 -10.46 -11.69 -9.23
CA ALA A 31 -10.69 -12.46 -10.46
C ALA A 31 -12.07 -13.13 -10.41
N THR A 32 -12.72 -13.33 -11.56
CA THR A 32 -13.96 -14.11 -11.60
C THR A 32 -13.63 -15.60 -11.47
N SER A 33 -14.35 -16.33 -10.62
CA SER A 33 -14.22 -17.79 -10.49
C SER A 33 -14.51 -18.49 -11.83
N GLN A 34 -13.71 -19.49 -12.19
CA GLN A 34 -13.91 -20.30 -13.39
C GLN A 34 -14.74 -21.57 -13.13
N ILE A 35 -14.79 -22.02 -11.88
CA ILE A 35 -15.52 -23.23 -11.50
C ILE A 35 -16.92 -22.93 -10.94
N PHE A 36 -17.16 -21.72 -10.43
CA PHE A 36 -18.45 -21.34 -9.87
C PHE A 36 -19.51 -21.23 -10.99
N VAL A 37 -20.55 -22.07 -10.92
CA VAL A 37 -21.62 -22.10 -11.92
C VAL A 37 -22.88 -21.43 -11.38
N GLY A 38 -23.41 -20.47 -12.14
CA GLY A 38 -24.70 -19.84 -11.88
C GLY A 38 -24.61 -18.46 -11.20
N LEU A 39 -25.72 -18.06 -10.60
CA LEU A 39 -25.87 -16.76 -9.93
C LEU A 39 -25.41 -16.86 -8.47
N CYS A 40 -24.54 -15.95 -8.07
CA CYS A 40 -23.98 -15.85 -6.74
C CYS A 40 -24.91 -15.07 -5.80
N PHE A 41 -25.46 -15.75 -4.80
CA PHE A 41 -26.32 -15.16 -3.76
C PHE A 41 -25.67 -15.17 -2.36
N THR A 42 -24.79 -16.14 -2.10
CA THR A 42 -24.15 -16.35 -0.81
C THR A 42 -22.64 -16.43 -0.95
N ASP A 43 -21.93 -15.62 -0.17
CA ASP A 43 -20.47 -15.53 -0.21
C ASP A 43 -19.80 -16.84 0.24
N SER A 44 -20.46 -17.61 1.11
CA SER A 44 -19.92 -18.86 1.65
C SER A 44 -19.63 -19.92 0.59
N SER A 45 -20.50 -20.04 -0.42
CA SER A 45 -20.32 -21.02 -1.50
C SER A 45 -19.26 -20.54 -2.48
N CYS A 46 -19.31 -19.27 -2.87
CA CYS A 46 -18.30 -18.64 -3.70
C CYS A 46 -16.90 -18.74 -3.09
N ARG A 47 -16.75 -18.47 -1.79
CA ARG A 47 -15.48 -18.57 -1.09
C ARG A 47 -14.90 -19.99 -1.12
N LYS A 48 -15.72 -21.04 -0.97
CA LYS A 48 -15.25 -22.44 -1.02
C LYS A 48 -14.64 -22.77 -2.38
N ASP A 49 -15.31 -22.35 -3.44
CA ASP A 49 -14.84 -22.55 -4.81
C ASP A 49 -13.54 -21.76 -5.06
N CYS A 50 -13.50 -20.49 -4.67
CA CYS A 50 -12.29 -19.66 -4.78
C CYS A 50 -11.08 -20.25 -4.03
N LEU A 51 -11.28 -20.86 -2.85
CA LEU A 51 -10.20 -21.53 -2.11
C LEU A 51 -9.63 -22.72 -2.91
N SER A 52 -10.46 -23.46 -3.63
CA SER A 52 -10.01 -24.55 -4.50
C SER A 52 -9.28 -24.06 -5.76
N GLU A 53 -9.51 -22.82 -6.17
CA GLU A 53 -8.84 -22.16 -7.30
C GLU A 53 -7.51 -21.47 -6.91
N ASN A 54 -6.99 -21.72 -5.70
CA ASN A 54 -5.80 -21.06 -5.13
C ASN A 54 -5.95 -19.56 -4.85
N PHE A 55 -7.16 -19.11 -4.50
CA PHE A 55 -7.39 -17.78 -3.95
C PHE A 55 -7.51 -17.83 -2.43
N THR A 56 -7.32 -16.69 -1.75
CA THR A 56 -7.41 -16.60 -0.29
C THR A 56 -8.80 -16.23 0.22
N GLY A 57 -9.66 -15.72 -0.67
CA GLY A 57 -11.02 -15.32 -0.34
C GLY A 57 -11.92 -15.22 -1.57
N GLY A 58 -13.18 -14.83 -1.34
CA GLY A 58 -14.13 -14.55 -2.41
C GLY A 58 -15.49 -14.08 -1.90
N TYR A 59 -16.23 -13.38 -2.75
CA TYR A 59 -17.56 -12.82 -2.46
C TYR A 59 -18.42 -12.69 -3.73
N CYS A 60 -19.73 -12.54 -3.54
CA CYS A 60 -20.68 -12.33 -4.61
C CYS A 60 -20.77 -10.85 -5.01
N SER A 61 -20.56 -10.54 -6.29
CA SER A 61 -20.80 -9.21 -6.83
C SER A 61 -22.28 -8.84 -6.74
N LYS A 62 -22.60 -7.68 -6.14
CA LYS A 62 -23.98 -7.23 -5.91
C LYS A 62 -24.78 -7.03 -7.20
N LEU A 63 -24.14 -6.47 -8.24
CA LEU A 63 -24.82 -6.11 -9.49
C LEU A 63 -24.85 -7.27 -10.49
N ARG A 64 -23.69 -7.89 -10.75
CA ARG A 64 -23.56 -8.93 -11.78
C ARG A 64 -23.85 -10.33 -11.25
N ARG A 65 -24.02 -10.50 -9.93
CA ARG A 65 -24.23 -11.80 -9.26
C ARG A 65 -23.19 -12.84 -9.69
N LYS A 66 -21.95 -12.40 -9.96
CA LYS A 66 -20.81 -13.26 -10.25
C LYS A 66 -20.02 -13.51 -8.97
N CYS A 67 -19.40 -14.68 -8.86
CA CYS A 67 -18.44 -14.98 -7.82
C CYS A 67 -17.09 -14.32 -8.16
N LEU A 68 -16.59 -13.46 -7.27
CA LEU A 68 -15.29 -12.80 -7.38
C LEU A 68 -14.37 -13.38 -6.31
N CYS A 69 -13.25 -13.95 -6.74
CA CYS A 69 -12.19 -14.48 -5.89
C CYS A 69 -11.12 -13.43 -5.64
N THR A 70 -10.59 -13.40 -4.41
CA THR A 70 -9.63 -12.39 -3.97
C THR A 70 -8.33 -13.04 -3.49
N LYS A 71 -7.20 -12.45 -3.89
CA LYS A 71 -5.88 -12.84 -3.41
C LYS A 71 -4.93 -11.65 -3.34
N PRO A 72 -3.90 -11.68 -2.48
CA PRO A 72 -2.83 -10.70 -2.55
C PRO A 72 -2.24 -10.65 -3.96
N CYS A 73 -2.12 -9.45 -4.52
CA CYS A 73 -1.40 -9.26 -5.77
C CYS A 73 0.07 -9.56 -5.52
N VAL A 74 0.63 -10.50 -6.27
CA VAL A 74 2.08 -10.59 -6.48
C VAL A 74 2.43 -9.55 -7.54
N PHE A 75 2.32 -8.27 -7.17
CA PHE A 75 3.13 -7.27 -7.86
C PHE A 75 4.56 -7.61 -7.43
N HIS A 76 5.41 -8.01 -8.38
CA HIS A 76 6.83 -8.24 -8.12
C HIS A 76 7.34 -7.15 -7.18
N THR A 77 8.10 -7.56 -6.19
CA THR A 77 8.73 -6.85 -5.06
C THR A 77 9.48 -5.56 -5.37
N ILE A 78 9.26 -4.93 -6.52
CA ILE A 78 9.87 -3.67 -6.95
C ILE A 78 9.62 -2.57 -5.93
N SER A 79 8.47 -2.53 -5.23
CA SER A 79 8.26 -1.47 -4.23
C SER A 79 9.08 -1.64 -2.95
N ASN A 80 9.48 -2.86 -2.57
CA ASN A 80 10.34 -3.07 -1.39
C ASN A 80 11.82 -2.90 -1.76
N GLU A 81 12.23 -3.33 -2.95
CA GLU A 81 13.60 -3.10 -3.45
C GLU A 81 13.86 -1.62 -3.81
N VAL A 82 12.86 -0.92 -4.37
CA VAL A 82 12.95 0.54 -4.64
C VAL A 82 12.91 1.36 -3.35
N LYS A 83 12.22 0.90 -2.31
CA LYS A 83 12.22 1.60 -1.02
C LYS A 83 13.57 1.50 -0.31
N THR A 84 14.26 0.37 -0.40
CA THR A 84 15.61 0.22 0.16
C THR A 84 16.63 1.08 -0.60
N THR A 85 16.55 1.13 -1.93
CA THR A 85 17.47 1.96 -2.73
C THR A 85 17.16 3.45 -2.59
N LEU A 86 15.88 3.87 -2.61
CA LEU A 86 15.53 5.28 -2.43
C LEU A 86 15.81 5.77 -0.99
N GLY A 87 15.72 4.88 0.00
CA GLY A 87 16.13 5.17 1.38
C GLY A 87 17.64 5.37 1.52
N GLU A 88 18.45 4.62 0.78
CA GLU A 88 19.91 4.82 0.71
C GLU A 88 20.27 6.14 0.01
N GLU A 89 19.62 6.46 -1.12
CA GLU A 89 19.82 7.71 -1.85
C GLU A 89 19.44 8.94 -1.00
N ALA A 90 18.31 8.87 -0.27
CA ALA A 90 17.86 9.95 0.61
C ALA A 90 18.79 10.20 1.80
N LYS A 91 19.37 9.13 2.35
CA LYS A 91 20.36 9.24 3.45
C LYS A 91 21.64 9.92 2.98
N THR A 92 22.12 9.55 1.79
CA THR A 92 23.33 10.13 1.18
C THR A 92 23.13 11.62 0.86
N LEU A 93 21.95 11.99 0.34
CA LEU A 93 21.62 13.40 0.06
C LEU A 93 21.58 14.25 1.34
N SER A 94 21.09 13.70 2.46
CA SER A 94 21.01 14.42 3.73
C SER A 94 22.37 14.71 4.36
N GLU A 95 23.35 13.82 4.14
CA GLU A 95 24.72 13.98 4.64
C GLU A 95 25.49 15.03 3.82
N VAL A 96 25.30 15.02 2.50
CA VAL A 96 25.87 16.02 1.57
C VAL A 96 25.28 17.42 1.78
N VAL A 97 23.96 17.53 1.97
CA VAL A 97 23.32 18.83 2.27
C VAL A 97 23.83 19.40 3.60
N LEU A 98 24.10 18.53 4.58
CA LEU A 98 24.66 19.00 5.85
C LEU A 98 26.07 19.58 5.66
N GLU A 99 26.92 18.98 4.83
CA GLU A 99 28.28 19.45 4.56
C GLU A 99 28.32 20.79 3.79
N GLU A 100 27.43 21.03 2.82
CA GLU A 100 27.36 22.33 2.12
C GLU A 100 26.95 23.48 3.06
N GLU A 101 26.05 23.23 4.01
CA GLU A 101 25.61 24.26 4.97
C GLU A 101 26.75 24.66 5.94
N ILE A 102 27.59 23.71 6.38
CA ILE A 102 28.78 24.02 7.23
C ILE A 102 29.89 24.73 6.45
N MET A 103 29.89 24.64 5.12
CA MET A 103 30.86 25.30 4.25
C MET A 103 30.43 26.71 3.83
N MET A 104 29.20 27.12 4.15
CA MET A 104 28.64 28.45 3.86
C MET A 104 28.65 29.38 5.09
N GLU A 105 29.37 28.99 6.15
CA GLU A 105 29.53 29.73 7.41
C GLU A 105 30.99 30.18 7.64
#